data_AF-A0A1H3HLA2-F1
#
_entry.id   AF-A0A1H3HLA2-F1
#
_cell.length_a   1.000
_cell.length_b   1.000
_cell.length_c   1.000
_cell.angle_alpha   90.00
_cell.angle_beta   90.00
_cell.angle_gamma   90.00
#
_symmetry.space_group_name_H-M   'P 1'
#
loop_
_entity.id
_entity.type
_entity.pdbx_description
1 polymer ?
#
loop_
_entity_poly.entity_id
_entity_poly.type
_entity_poly.pdbx_seq_one_letter_code
_entity_poly.pdbx_strand_id
1 'polypeptide(L)'
;MNSFYEEKITPPTKETVGNRIQSRRKERYELYLQHEGENNNPYKRFAFCKDQGTFAKKVGVSRKAIVCWENGDTFPAIDNLVIICELLESNLEYFVGFFDCDGFSPIALCHHFSKIDKDILETAKSDGDYLDFLNFFMKPENIKPLVNETTLNGWRKFKADLAISTIEEPLKTMIKEAYEKYDAFNLYNEQSNKTYKAYLKTHISKDTLKASMIKKSLPAKDALQFIKNGRVINYDKFIDYIADATYSSLRNYAILERNKEKLGQQFAELFTKYISQYDN
;
A
#
# COMPACT_ATOMS: atom_id res chain seq x y z
N MET A 1 -23.60 9.31 -6.62
CA MET A 1 -23.90 7.93 -6.20
C MET A 1 -22.62 7.12 -6.35
N ASN A 2 -22.12 6.55 -5.25
CA ASN A 2 -20.82 5.86 -5.21
C ASN A 2 -20.86 4.59 -6.08
N SER A 3 -19.92 4.48 -7.03
CA SER A 3 -19.69 3.28 -7.86
C SER A 3 -19.14 2.07 -7.08
N PHE A 4 -19.09 2.16 -5.75
CA PHE A 4 -18.59 1.10 -4.85
C PHE A 4 -19.59 -0.04 -4.61
N TYR A 5 -20.84 0.08 -5.06
CA TYR A 5 -21.89 -0.93 -4.84
C TYR A 5 -22.31 -1.69 -6.11
N GLU A 6 -21.57 -1.55 -7.22
CA GLU A 6 -21.88 -2.24 -8.49
C GLU A 6 -21.32 -3.67 -8.58
N GLU A 7 -20.57 -4.15 -7.58
CA GLU A 7 -20.36 -5.58 -7.43
C GLU A 7 -21.70 -6.22 -7.09
N LYS A 8 -22.27 -6.93 -8.06
CA LYS A 8 -23.54 -7.67 -7.98
C LYS A 8 -23.64 -8.34 -6.61
N ILE A 9 -24.47 -7.79 -5.72
CA ILE A 9 -24.84 -8.41 -4.45
C ILE A 9 -25.38 -9.78 -4.81
N THR A 10 -24.56 -10.80 -4.60
CA THR A 10 -24.93 -12.17 -4.93
C THR A 10 -25.82 -12.63 -3.78
N PRO A 11 -27.06 -13.05 -4.03
CA PRO A 11 -27.95 -13.45 -2.95
C PRO A 11 -27.33 -14.61 -2.16
N PRO A 12 -27.50 -14.65 -0.82
CA PRO A 12 -27.05 -15.77 -0.01
C PRO A 12 -27.52 -17.10 -0.59
N THR A 13 -26.64 -18.10 -0.65
CA THR A 13 -27.05 -19.48 -0.94
C THR A 13 -27.39 -20.19 0.37
N LYS A 14 -28.28 -21.19 0.29
CA LYS A 14 -28.64 -22.02 1.45
C LYS A 14 -27.41 -22.68 2.08
N GLU A 15 -26.49 -23.14 1.22
CA GLU A 15 -25.25 -23.79 1.62
C GLU A 15 -24.34 -22.83 2.40
N THR A 16 -24.17 -21.59 1.92
CA THR A 16 -23.35 -20.59 2.64
C THR A 16 -23.91 -20.32 4.03
N VAL A 17 -25.23 -20.10 4.14
CA VAL A 17 -25.88 -19.81 5.43
C VAL A 17 -25.80 -21.02 6.36
N GLY A 18 -26.09 -22.23 5.84
CA GLY A 18 -26.01 -23.47 6.61
C GLY A 18 -24.62 -23.75 7.16
N ASN A 19 -23.61 -23.63 6.30
CA ASN A 19 -22.20 -23.81 6.69
C ASN A 19 -21.79 -22.79 7.76
N ARG A 20 -22.18 -21.52 7.61
CA ARG A 20 -21.82 -20.48 8.60
C ARG A 20 -22.51 -20.69 9.95
N ILE A 21 -23.79 -21.09 9.97
CA ILE A 21 -24.49 -21.46 11.21
C ILE A 21 -23.79 -22.63 11.89
N GLN A 22 -23.50 -23.69 11.13
CA GLN A 22 -22.86 -24.88 11.67
C GLN A 22 -21.47 -24.59 12.23
N SER A 23 -20.62 -23.91 11.45
CA SER A 23 -19.26 -23.56 11.84
C SER A 23 -19.26 -22.69 13.09
N ARG A 24 -20.10 -21.64 13.11
CA ARG A 24 -20.16 -20.73 14.26
C ARG A 24 -20.66 -21.43 15.52
N ARG A 25 -21.67 -22.31 15.42
CA ARG A 25 -22.11 -23.10 16.57
C ARG A 25 -20.98 -23.97 17.12
N LYS A 26 -20.25 -24.69 16.26
CA LYS A 26 -19.13 -25.54 16.67
C LYS A 26 -18.02 -24.72 17.35
N GLU A 27 -17.63 -23.61 16.75
CA GLU A 27 -16.62 -22.68 17.30
C GLU A 27 -17.02 -22.15 18.69
N ARG A 28 -18.28 -21.73 18.88
CA ARG A 28 -18.77 -21.28 20.20
C ARG A 28 -18.70 -22.38 21.25
N TYR A 29 -18.94 -23.62 20.87
CA TYR A 29 -18.79 -24.76 21.77
C TYR A 29 -17.32 -25.07 22.08
N GLU A 30 -16.43 -24.92 21.11
CA GLU A 30 -14.98 -25.06 21.32
C GLU A 30 -14.45 -24.02 22.31
N LEU A 31 -14.88 -22.76 22.21
CA LEU A 31 -14.54 -21.71 23.19
C LEU A 31 -14.99 -22.07 24.62
N TYR A 32 -16.19 -22.64 24.74
CA TYR A 32 -16.70 -23.16 26.02
C TYR A 32 -15.78 -24.25 26.58
N LEU A 33 -15.42 -25.25 25.75
CA LEU A 33 -14.57 -26.37 26.17
C LEU A 33 -13.16 -25.92 26.57
N GLN A 34 -12.57 -24.97 25.84
CA GLN A 34 -11.24 -24.43 26.13
C GLN A 34 -11.14 -23.79 27.53
N HIS A 35 -12.25 -23.29 28.06
CA HIS A 35 -12.29 -22.58 29.35
C HIS A 35 -13.10 -23.36 30.41
N GLU A 36 -13.40 -24.65 30.18
CA GLU A 36 -14.23 -25.46 31.10
C GLU A 36 -13.57 -25.67 32.47
N GLY A 37 -12.23 -25.67 32.52
CA GLY A 37 -11.45 -25.80 33.76
C GLY A 37 -11.31 -24.51 34.58
N GLU A 38 -11.81 -23.38 34.09
CA GLU A 38 -11.69 -22.09 34.77
C GLU A 38 -12.83 -21.89 35.79
N ASN A 39 -12.49 -21.37 36.98
CA ASN A 39 -13.47 -21.08 38.04
C ASN A 39 -14.61 -20.14 37.57
N ASN A 40 -14.34 -19.29 36.57
CA ASN A 40 -15.33 -18.42 35.94
C ASN A 40 -15.18 -18.45 34.42
N ASN A 41 -15.68 -19.51 33.78
CA ASN A 41 -15.68 -19.64 32.32
C ASN A 41 -16.54 -18.52 31.68
N PRO A 42 -15.94 -17.55 30.96
CA PRO A 42 -16.69 -16.45 30.34
C PRO A 42 -17.61 -16.91 29.20
N TYR A 43 -17.40 -18.13 28.69
CA TYR A 43 -18.12 -18.75 27.58
C TYR A 43 -19.14 -19.80 28.04
N LYS A 44 -19.42 -19.91 29.35
CA LYS A 44 -20.42 -20.85 29.91
C LYS A 44 -21.78 -20.78 29.21
N ARG A 45 -22.16 -19.59 28.72
CA ARG A 45 -23.39 -19.38 27.96
C ARG A 45 -23.48 -20.26 26.71
N PHE A 46 -22.37 -20.63 26.07
CA PHE A 46 -22.34 -21.41 24.83
C PHE A 46 -22.41 -22.93 25.02
N ALA A 47 -22.60 -23.43 26.25
CA ALA A 47 -22.75 -24.87 26.50
C ALA A 47 -23.88 -25.53 25.68
N PHE A 48 -24.91 -24.77 25.29
CA PHE A 48 -26.00 -25.25 24.45
C PHE A 48 -25.60 -25.52 22.99
N CYS A 49 -24.42 -25.10 22.55
CA CYS A 49 -23.93 -25.30 21.18
C CYS A 49 -23.42 -26.72 20.92
N LYS A 50 -23.31 -27.56 21.96
CA LYS A 50 -22.78 -28.93 21.93
C LYS A 50 -23.34 -29.77 20.78
N ASP A 51 -24.65 -29.76 20.61
CA ASP A 51 -25.33 -30.55 19.60
C ASP A 51 -26.55 -29.80 19.02
N GLN A 52 -27.03 -30.26 17.87
CA GLN A 52 -28.15 -29.64 17.18
C GLN A 52 -29.45 -29.69 18.00
N GLY A 53 -29.60 -30.66 18.91
CA GLY A 53 -30.78 -30.78 19.76
C GLY A 53 -30.79 -29.75 20.89
N THR A 54 -29.65 -29.56 21.57
CA THR A 54 -29.49 -28.53 22.61
C THR A 54 -29.58 -27.12 22.02
N PHE A 55 -28.99 -26.90 20.84
CA PHE A 55 -29.12 -25.65 20.11
C PHE A 55 -30.56 -25.36 19.66
N ALA A 56 -31.26 -26.36 19.10
CA ALA A 56 -32.65 -26.22 18.69
C ALA A 56 -33.57 -25.79 19.85
N LYS A 57 -33.37 -26.34 21.05
CA LYS A 57 -34.11 -25.95 22.25
C LYS A 57 -33.91 -24.49 22.63
N LYS A 58 -32.71 -23.92 22.41
CA LYS A 58 -32.43 -22.51 22.69
C LYS A 58 -32.97 -21.57 21.63
N VAL A 59 -32.95 -21.98 20.36
CA VAL A 59 -33.56 -21.23 19.26
C VAL A 59 -35.10 -21.29 19.32
N GLY A 60 -35.67 -22.31 19.97
CA GLY A 60 -37.12 -22.49 20.08
C GLY A 60 -37.74 -23.24 18.89
N VAL A 61 -36.96 -24.09 18.21
CA VAL A 61 -37.38 -24.83 17.02
C VAL A 61 -37.14 -26.32 17.15
N SER A 62 -37.64 -27.10 16.18
CA SER A 62 -37.38 -28.54 16.15
C SER A 62 -35.91 -28.84 15.79
N ARG A 63 -35.35 -29.94 16.31
CA ARG A 63 -34.02 -30.42 15.92
C ARG A 63 -33.90 -30.61 14.41
N LYS A 64 -34.98 -31.09 13.75
CA LYS A 64 -35.02 -31.28 12.30
C LYS A 64 -34.82 -29.97 11.54
N ALA A 65 -35.34 -28.85 12.05
CA ALA A 65 -35.12 -27.54 11.44
C ALA A 65 -33.64 -27.16 11.43
N ILE A 66 -32.94 -27.29 12.56
CA ILE A 66 -31.49 -27.04 12.64
C ILE A 66 -30.72 -27.94 11.67
N VAL A 67 -31.05 -29.23 11.59
CA VAL A 67 -30.40 -30.18 10.66
C VAL A 67 -30.54 -29.70 9.21
N CYS A 68 -31.77 -29.36 8.79
CA CYS A 68 -32.01 -28.89 7.43
C CYS A 68 -31.32 -27.55 7.13
N TRP A 69 -31.22 -26.65 8.11
CA TRP A 69 -30.50 -25.39 7.94
C TRP A 69 -29.00 -25.62 7.81
N GLU A 70 -28.38 -26.36 8.72
CA GLU A 70 -26.93 -26.62 8.70
C GLU A 70 -26.47 -27.41 7.48
N ASN A 71 -27.33 -28.26 6.91
CA ASN A 71 -27.04 -29.00 5.69
C ASN A 71 -27.28 -28.20 4.40
N GLY A 72 -27.86 -26.98 4.50
CA GLY A 72 -28.23 -26.18 3.33
C GLY A 72 -29.49 -26.65 2.58
N ASP A 73 -30.33 -27.49 3.20
CA ASP A 73 -31.58 -27.97 2.58
C ASP A 73 -32.64 -26.85 2.54
N THR A 74 -32.75 -26.09 3.63
CA THR A 74 -33.73 -25.02 3.81
C THR A 74 -33.11 -23.75 4.41
N PHE A 75 -33.77 -22.62 4.21
CA PHE A 75 -33.41 -21.36 4.86
C PHE A 75 -34.11 -21.21 6.21
N PRO A 76 -33.43 -20.73 7.26
CA PRO A 76 -34.13 -20.18 8.41
C PRO A 76 -34.94 -18.95 7.99
N ALA A 77 -36.13 -18.80 8.57
CA ALA A 77 -36.85 -17.52 8.50
C ALA A 77 -36.02 -16.42 9.16
N ILE A 78 -36.23 -15.16 8.75
CA ILE A 78 -35.47 -14.01 9.25
C ILE A 78 -35.51 -13.95 10.78
N ASP A 79 -36.69 -14.15 11.40
CA ASP A 79 -36.84 -14.12 12.86
C ASP A 79 -35.96 -15.17 13.56
N ASN A 80 -35.91 -16.39 13.00
CA ASN A 80 -35.04 -17.44 13.53
C ASN A 80 -33.56 -17.11 13.33
N LEU A 81 -33.21 -16.46 12.21
CA LEU A 81 -31.84 -16.06 11.92
C LEU A 81 -31.38 -14.95 12.87
N VAL A 82 -32.25 -14.00 13.22
CA VAL A 82 -31.99 -12.97 14.23
C VAL A 82 -31.75 -13.60 15.61
N ILE A 83 -32.58 -14.57 16.01
CA ILE A 83 -32.38 -15.32 17.26
C ILE A 83 -31.03 -16.04 17.25
N ILE A 84 -30.65 -16.65 16.12
CA ILE A 84 -29.36 -17.32 15.95
C ILE A 84 -28.20 -16.31 16.07
N CYS A 85 -28.32 -15.11 15.47
CA CYS A 85 -27.35 -14.02 15.61
C CYS A 85 -27.11 -13.65 17.07
N GLU A 86 -28.18 -13.43 17.83
CA GLU A 86 -28.10 -13.09 19.25
C GLU A 86 -27.46 -14.22 20.07
N LEU A 87 -27.90 -15.45 19.87
CA LEU A 87 -27.41 -16.61 20.62
C LEU A 87 -25.94 -16.94 20.32
N LEU A 88 -25.49 -16.75 19.08
CA LEU A 88 -24.13 -17.06 18.66
C LEU A 88 -23.19 -15.85 18.69
N GLU A 89 -23.67 -14.70 19.14
CA GLU A 89 -22.95 -13.42 19.13
C GLU A 89 -22.31 -13.16 17.76
N SER A 90 -23.16 -13.11 16.73
CA SER A 90 -22.76 -12.89 15.34
C SER A 90 -23.71 -11.93 14.64
N ASN A 91 -23.31 -11.40 13.49
CA ASN A 91 -24.09 -10.45 12.71
C ASN A 91 -24.83 -11.16 11.57
N LEU A 92 -25.97 -10.58 11.18
CA LEU A 92 -26.81 -11.13 10.12
C LEU A 92 -26.04 -11.17 8.80
N GLU A 93 -25.25 -10.13 8.54
CA GLU A 93 -24.42 -9.97 7.35
C GLU A 93 -23.35 -11.06 7.22
N TYR A 94 -22.85 -11.61 8.33
CA TYR A 94 -22.04 -12.82 8.27
C TYR A 94 -22.89 -14.02 7.88
N PHE A 95 -24.01 -14.30 8.52
CA PHE A 95 -24.76 -15.50 8.13
C PHE A 95 -25.23 -15.48 6.69
N VAL A 96 -25.60 -14.32 6.15
CA VAL A 96 -26.07 -14.16 4.75
C VAL A 96 -24.95 -14.00 3.73
N GLY A 97 -23.69 -14.25 4.07
CA GLY A 97 -22.62 -14.25 3.06
C GLY A 97 -22.06 -12.88 2.69
N PHE A 98 -22.52 -11.79 3.32
CA PHE A 98 -22.15 -10.43 2.94
C PHE A 98 -20.79 -10.01 3.51
N PHE A 99 -20.43 -10.51 4.71
CA PHE A 99 -19.10 -10.34 5.30
C PHE A 99 -18.51 -11.69 5.73
N ASP A 100 -17.22 -11.91 5.55
CA ASP A 100 -16.52 -13.09 6.08
C ASP A 100 -16.15 -12.96 7.56
N CYS A 101 -16.36 -11.79 8.17
CA CYS A 101 -16.14 -11.56 9.60
C CYS A 101 -17.46 -11.71 10.38
N ASP A 102 -17.43 -12.54 11.42
CA ASP A 102 -18.58 -13.03 12.18
C ASP A 102 -18.86 -12.28 13.49
N GLY A 103 -18.17 -11.16 13.69
CA GLY A 103 -18.33 -10.31 14.86
C GLY A 103 -18.14 -8.85 14.49
N PHE A 104 -18.62 -7.97 15.38
CA PHE A 104 -18.25 -6.56 15.46
C PHE A 104 -16.75 -6.39 15.75
N SER A 105 -15.84 -7.07 15.04
CA SER A 105 -14.40 -6.81 15.16
C SER A 105 -14.18 -5.39 14.63
N PRO A 106 -13.97 -4.39 15.51
CA PRO A 106 -13.85 -3.01 15.06
C PRO A 106 -12.62 -2.86 14.17
N ILE A 107 -11.62 -3.71 14.39
CA ILE A 107 -10.40 -3.85 13.59
C ILE A 107 -10.72 -4.37 12.19
N ALA A 108 -11.48 -5.46 12.07
CA ALA A 108 -11.85 -6.00 10.75
C ALA A 108 -12.72 -5.02 9.96
N LEU A 109 -13.67 -4.35 10.61
CA LEU A 109 -14.51 -3.33 10.01
C LEU A 109 -13.68 -2.11 9.58
N CYS A 110 -12.82 -1.59 10.46
CA CYS A 110 -11.96 -0.46 10.16
C CYS A 110 -11.04 -0.78 8.98
N HIS A 111 -10.38 -1.94 8.98
CA HIS A 111 -9.57 -2.40 7.85
C HIS A 111 -10.39 -2.51 6.56
N HIS A 112 -11.58 -3.10 6.61
CA HIS A 112 -12.43 -3.28 5.43
C HIS A 112 -12.75 -1.94 4.76
N PHE A 113 -13.18 -0.94 5.54
CA PHE A 113 -13.63 0.36 5.03
C PHE A 113 -12.48 1.35 4.74
N SER A 114 -11.44 1.38 5.56
CA SER A 114 -10.33 2.35 5.44
C SER A 114 -9.11 1.81 4.70
N LYS A 115 -9.01 0.47 4.56
CA LYS A 115 -7.81 -0.26 4.10
C LYS A 115 -6.56 -0.03 4.96
N ILE A 116 -6.71 0.52 6.18
CA ILE A 116 -5.63 0.55 7.17
C ILE A 116 -5.30 -0.88 7.57
N ASP A 117 -4.01 -1.22 7.62
CA ASP A 117 -3.55 -2.56 7.97
C ASP A 117 -4.07 -3.01 9.35
N LYS A 118 -4.39 -4.29 9.49
CA LYS A 118 -4.92 -4.83 10.75
C LYS A 118 -3.87 -4.75 11.87
N ASP A 119 -2.60 -4.94 11.55
CA ASP A 119 -1.51 -4.92 12.55
C ASP A 119 -1.36 -3.54 13.19
N ILE A 120 -1.57 -2.47 12.41
CA ILE A 120 -1.59 -1.08 12.91
C ILE A 120 -2.73 -0.90 13.92
N LEU A 121 -3.92 -1.41 13.57
CA LEU A 121 -5.13 -1.29 14.40
C LEU A 121 -5.05 -2.15 15.66
N GLU A 122 -4.45 -3.34 15.58
CA GLU A 122 -4.21 -4.23 16.71
C GLU A 122 -3.19 -3.62 17.68
N THR A 123 -2.08 -3.10 17.16
CA THR A 123 -1.03 -2.45 17.96
C THR A 123 -1.57 -1.21 18.67
N ALA A 124 -2.31 -0.35 17.96
CA ALA A 124 -2.93 0.84 18.55
C ALA A 124 -4.00 0.52 19.60
N LYS A 125 -4.61 -0.66 19.54
CA LYS A 125 -5.54 -1.11 20.60
C LYS A 125 -4.80 -1.54 21.87
N SER A 126 -3.61 -2.14 21.73
CA SER A 126 -2.83 -2.66 22.86
C SER A 126 -1.82 -1.66 23.45
N ASP A 127 -1.42 -0.64 22.70
CA ASP A 127 -0.39 0.32 23.06
C ASP A 127 -0.94 1.76 22.94
N GLY A 128 -1.08 2.42 24.10
CA GLY A 128 -1.60 3.78 24.20
C GLY A 128 -0.66 4.84 23.65
N ASP A 129 0.66 4.67 23.80
CA ASP A 129 1.65 5.62 23.30
C ASP A 129 1.72 5.54 21.77
N TYR A 130 1.63 4.33 21.21
CA TYR A 130 1.52 4.12 19.77
C TYR A 130 0.24 4.71 19.19
N LEU A 131 -0.90 4.53 19.87
CA LEU A 131 -2.18 5.12 19.46
C LEU A 131 -2.14 6.64 19.46
N ASP A 132 -1.56 7.24 20.50
CA ASP A 132 -1.44 8.69 20.59
C ASP A 132 -0.54 9.24 19.47
N PHE A 133 0.63 8.63 19.27
CA PHE A 133 1.53 8.95 18.18
C PHE A 133 0.82 8.90 16.82
N LEU A 134 0.07 7.82 16.55
CA LEU A 134 -0.74 7.69 15.35
C LEU A 134 -1.79 8.79 15.24
N ASN A 135 -2.53 9.09 16.32
CA ASN A 135 -3.57 10.11 16.30
C ASN A 135 -3.02 11.51 16.01
N PHE A 136 -1.81 11.83 16.50
CA PHE A 136 -1.15 13.07 16.15
C PHE A 136 -0.73 13.09 14.68
N PHE A 137 0.02 12.09 14.23
CA PHE A 137 0.59 12.10 12.88
C PHE A 137 -0.47 11.93 11.80
N MET A 138 -1.50 11.09 12.00
CA MET A 138 -2.51 10.80 10.98
C MET A 138 -3.52 11.94 10.75
N LYS A 139 -3.46 13.02 11.54
CA LYS A 139 -4.27 14.22 11.31
C LYS A 139 -3.92 14.85 9.95
N PRO A 140 -4.91 15.13 9.07
CA PRO A 140 -4.68 15.69 7.75
C PRO A 140 -3.78 16.94 7.74
N GLU A 141 -3.95 17.84 8.69
CA GLU A 141 -3.17 19.07 8.85
C GLU A 141 -1.69 18.83 9.18
N ASN A 142 -1.36 17.67 9.76
CA ASN A 142 -0.01 17.30 10.13
C ASN A 142 0.70 16.54 8.99
N ILE A 143 0.04 15.57 8.35
CA ILE A 143 0.68 14.66 7.38
C ILE A 143 0.52 15.05 5.90
N LYS A 144 -0.56 15.74 5.51
CA LYS A 144 -0.77 16.13 4.10
C LYS A 144 0.36 16.99 3.52
N PRO A 145 0.99 17.92 4.27
CA PRO A 145 2.13 18.67 3.74
C PRO A 145 3.31 17.77 3.33
N LEU A 146 3.53 16.65 4.04
CA LEU A 146 4.57 15.67 3.76
C LEU A 146 4.19 14.72 2.62
N VAL A 147 2.92 14.29 2.57
CA VAL A 147 2.36 13.36 1.58
C VAL A 147 1.63 14.12 0.47
N ASN A 148 2.34 15.07 -0.15
CA ASN A 148 1.79 15.85 -1.26
C ASN A 148 2.05 15.19 -2.63
N GLU A 149 1.25 15.56 -3.64
CA GLU A 149 1.34 14.99 -4.99
C GLU A 149 2.72 15.17 -5.64
N THR A 150 3.43 16.25 -5.30
CA THR A 150 4.77 16.56 -5.83
C THR A 150 5.78 15.50 -5.37
N THR A 151 5.69 15.03 -4.13
CA THR A 151 6.60 14.02 -3.57
C THR A 151 6.34 12.65 -4.18
N LEU A 152 5.09 12.19 -4.24
CA LEU A 152 4.75 10.84 -4.74
C LEU A 152 4.88 10.73 -6.25
N ASN A 153 4.41 11.73 -7.01
CA ASN A 153 4.55 11.71 -8.46
C ASN A 153 5.98 12.03 -8.89
N GLY A 154 6.70 12.88 -8.16
CA GLY A 154 8.13 13.10 -8.35
C GLY A 154 8.94 11.82 -8.12
N TRP A 155 8.62 11.07 -7.06
CA TRP A 155 9.26 9.78 -6.77
C TRP A 155 8.92 8.68 -7.77
N ARG A 156 7.66 8.59 -8.20
CA ARG A 156 7.21 7.65 -9.24
C ARG A 156 7.82 7.98 -10.60
N LYS A 157 7.84 9.26 -11.00
CA LYS A 157 8.50 9.71 -12.22
C LYS A 157 10.00 9.45 -12.15
N PHE A 158 10.67 9.79 -11.05
CA PHE A 158 12.08 9.47 -10.86
C PHE A 158 12.35 7.96 -10.98
N LYS A 159 11.54 7.09 -10.37
CA LYS A 159 11.68 5.63 -10.52
C LYS A 159 11.44 5.15 -11.95
N ALA A 160 10.46 5.71 -12.65
CA ALA A 160 10.20 5.41 -14.07
C ALA A 160 11.33 5.92 -14.97
N ASP A 161 11.92 7.07 -14.63
CA ASP A 161 13.01 7.75 -15.33
C ASP A 161 14.39 7.14 -15.03
N LEU A 162 14.55 6.48 -13.88
CA LEU A 162 15.68 5.59 -13.53
C LEU A 162 15.77 4.37 -14.44
N ALA A 163 14.70 4.06 -15.18
CA ALA A 163 14.73 3.09 -16.27
C ALA A 163 15.57 3.57 -17.48
N ILE A 164 16.30 4.68 -17.39
CA ILE A 164 17.55 4.90 -18.17
C ILE A 164 18.61 3.88 -17.72
N SER A 165 18.35 2.62 -18.01
CA SER A 165 19.30 1.51 -17.89
C SER A 165 20.09 1.29 -19.18
N THR A 166 20.05 2.22 -20.14
CA THR A 166 20.72 2.05 -21.45
C THR A 166 22.11 2.67 -21.53
N ILE A 167 22.45 3.61 -20.65
CA ILE A 167 23.79 4.18 -20.58
C ILE A 167 24.55 3.53 -19.42
N GLU A 168 25.51 2.68 -19.75
CA GLU A 168 26.37 2.00 -18.78
C GLU A 168 27.69 2.77 -18.52
N GLU A 169 28.51 2.27 -17.61
CA GLU A 169 29.84 2.82 -17.37
C GLU A 169 30.74 2.65 -18.62
N PRO A 170 31.71 3.54 -18.86
CA PRO A 170 32.08 4.72 -18.06
C PRO A 170 31.35 6.03 -18.40
N LEU A 171 30.48 6.07 -19.42
CA LEU A 171 29.80 7.33 -19.80
C LEU A 171 28.80 7.78 -18.74
N LYS A 172 28.15 6.84 -18.07
CA LYS A 172 27.16 7.14 -17.02
C LYS A 172 27.72 8.06 -15.94
N THR A 173 28.88 7.74 -15.37
CA THR A 173 29.53 8.58 -14.35
C THR A 173 29.87 9.97 -14.90
N MET A 174 30.48 10.04 -16.09
CA MET A 174 30.85 11.31 -16.72
C MET A 174 29.64 12.24 -16.95
N ILE A 175 28.51 11.68 -17.37
CA ILE A 175 27.27 12.44 -17.61
C ILE A 175 26.67 12.93 -16.30
N LYS A 176 26.68 12.10 -15.24
CA LYS A 176 26.21 12.49 -13.91
C LYS A 176 27.03 13.64 -13.34
N GLU A 177 28.35 13.53 -13.35
CA GLU A 177 29.24 14.61 -12.87
C GLU A 177 29.08 15.90 -13.68
N ALA A 178 28.89 15.79 -15.00
CA ALA A 178 28.62 16.95 -15.85
C ALA A 178 27.28 17.61 -15.49
N TYR A 179 26.24 16.81 -15.24
CA TYR A 179 24.94 17.32 -14.81
C TYR A 179 24.97 17.94 -13.41
N GLU A 180 25.66 17.34 -12.45
CA GLU A 180 25.80 17.89 -11.10
C GLU A 180 26.43 19.29 -11.12
N LYS A 181 27.49 19.47 -11.91
CA LYS A 181 28.09 20.79 -12.11
C LYS A 181 27.13 21.73 -12.83
N TYR A 182 26.46 21.27 -13.87
CA TYR A 182 25.45 22.05 -14.58
C TYR A 182 24.36 22.56 -13.63
N ASP A 183 23.83 21.68 -12.78
CA ASP A 183 22.79 22.00 -11.82
C ASP A 183 23.26 22.95 -10.71
N ALA A 184 24.52 22.85 -10.29
CA ALA A 184 25.12 23.74 -9.28
C ALA A 184 25.35 25.17 -9.78
N PHE A 185 25.67 25.35 -11.08
CA PHE A 185 26.04 26.65 -11.64
C PHE A 185 24.92 27.38 -12.42
N ASN A 186 23.73 26.78 -12.55
CA ASN A 186 22.61 27.39 -13.29
C ASN A 186 21.35 27.53 -12.43
N LEU A 187 20.70 28.68 -12.50
CA LEU A 187 19.44 28.92 -11.79
C LEU A 187 18.33 28.00 -12.31
N TYR A 188 17.46 27.54 -11.42
CA TYR A 188 16.41 26.56 -11.74
C TYR A 188 15.50 26.95 -12.92
N ASN A 189 15.14 28.23 -13.01
CA ASN A 189 14.30 28.80 -14.08
C ASN A 189 15.03 28.94 -15.42
N GLU A 190 16.36 28.86 -15.42
CA GLU A 190 17.22 28.94 -16.61
C GLU A 190 17.59 27.54 -17.12
N GLN A 191 17.32 26.49 -16.33
CA GLN A 191 17.61 25.13 -16.71
C GLN A 191 16.62 24.60 -17.75
N SER A 192 17.14 24.14 -18.88
CA SER A 192 16.42 23.49 -19.97
C SER A 192 17.28 22.41 -20.64
N ASN A 193 16.67 21.49 -21.40
CA ASN A 193 17.41 20.53 -22.21
C ASN A 193 18.38 21.27 -23.17
N LYS A 194 17.95 22.41 -23.74
CA LYS A 194 18.77 23.23 -24.65
C LYS A 194 20.04 23.77 -23.99
N THR A 195 19.92 24.31 -22.77
CA THR A 195 21.06 24.86 -22.02
C THR A 195 21.96 23.75 -21.49
N TYR A 196 21.40 22.60 -21.09
CA TYR A 196 22.18 21.42 -20.71
C TYR A 196 22.98 20.85 -21.88
N LYS A 197 22.37 20.74 -23.06
CA LYS A 197 23.04 20.37 -24.31
C LYS A 197 24.21 21.30 -24.62
N ALA A 198 24.02 22.61 -24.51
CA ALA A 198 25.10 23.58 -24.70
C ALA A 198 26.23 23.37 -23.68
N TYR A 199 25.88 23.11 -22.42
CA TYR A 199 26.85 22.82 -21.36
C TYR A 199 27.65 21.52 -21.65
N LEU A 200 26.98 20.44 -22.05
CA LEU A 200 27.64 19.18 -22.40
C LEU A 200 28.67 19.34 -23.52
N LYS A 201 28.42 20.20 -24.52
CA LYS A 201 29.40 20.47 -25.59
C LYS A 201 30.70 21.08 -25.07
N THR A 202 30.63 21.86 -24.00
CA THR A 202 31.80 22.50 -23.39
C THR A 202 32.55 21.57 -22.43
N HIS A 203 31.87 20.59 -21.85
CA HIS A 203 32.41 19.73 -20.78
C HIS A 203 32.79 18.32 -21.24
N ILE A 204 32.12 17.78 -22.25
CA ILE A 204 32.46 16.50 -22.88
C ILE A 204 33.14 16.82 -24.21
N SER A 205 34.41 17.20 -24.18
CA SER A 205 35.12 17.57 -25.41
C SER A 205 35.27 16.39 -26.36
N LYS A 206 35.35 16.68 -27.67
CA LYS A 206 35.58 15.67 -28.72
C LYS A 206 36.88 14.90 -28.50
N ASP A 207 37.88 15.53 -27.87
CA ASP A 207 39.20 14.96 -27.64
C ASP A 207 39.23 14.01 -26.43
N THR A 208 38.37 14.27 -25.43
CA THR A 208 38.20 13.37 -24.26
C THR A 208 37.32 12.16 -24.57
N LEU A 209 36.47 12.24 -25.59
CA LEU A 209 35.50 11.20 -25.92
C LEU A 209 36.11 10.10 -26.81
N LYS A 210 36.35 8.92 -26.23
CA LYS A 210 36.88 7.77 -26.96
C LYS A 210 35.76 6.90 -27.52
N ALA A 211 35.93 6.39 -28.75
CA ALA A 211 35.00 5.45 -29.36
C ALA A 211 34.78 4.18 -28.50
N SER A 212 35.81 3.72 -27.79
CA SER A 212 35.69 2.58 -26.87
C SER A 212 34.73 2.84 -25.71
N MET A 213 34.61 4.09 -25.24
CA MET A 213 33.66 4.46 -24.17
C MET A 213 32.23 4.36 -24.68
N ILE A 214 31.95 4.96 -25.84
CA ILE A 214 30.62 4.90 -26.47
C ILE A 214 30.19 3.45 -26.75
N LYS A 215 31.09 2.58 -27.24
CA LYS A 215 30.78 1.16 -27.48
C LYS A 215 30.45 0.36 -26.22
N LYS A 216 31.09 0.69 -25.10
CA LYS A 216 30.89 -0.03 -23.83
C LYS A 216 29.63 0.46 -23.10
N SER A 217 29.29 1.72 -23.31
CA SER A 217 28.24 2.38 -22.54
C SER A 217 26.89 2.44 -23.25
N LEU A 218 26.80 2.14 -24.56
CA LEU A 218 25.53 2.16 -25.30
C LEU A 218 25.24 0.81 -25.96
N PRO A 219 23.97 0.48 -26.21
CA PRO A 219 23.60 -0.65 -27.05
C PRO A 219 24.30 -0.56 -28.41
N ALA A 220 24.73 -1.71 -28.94
CA ALA A 220 25.55 -1.76 -30.16
C ALA A 220 24.92 -1.02 -31.36
N LYS A 221 23.59 -1.12 -31.51
CA LYS A 221 22.82 -0.43 -32.55
C LYS A 221 22.92 1.09 -32.47
N ASP A 222 22.96 1.63 -31.26
CA ASP A 222 23.02 3.07 -31.02
C ASP A 222 24.46 3.57 -31.13
N ALA A 223 25.43 2.83 -30.60
CA ALA A 223 26.86 3.16 -30.67
C ALA A 223 27.37 3.31 -32.12
N LEU A 224 26.88 2.48 -33.05
CA LEU A 224 27.27 2.51 -34.47
C LEU A 224 26.89 3.83 -35.18
N GLN A 225 25.90 4.57 -34.67
CA GLN A 225 25.49 5.84 -35.25
C GLN A 225 26.52 6.96 -35.01
N PHE A 226 27.37 6.78 -34.00
CA PHE A 226 28.33 7.79 -33.54
C PHE A 226 29.77 7.44 -33.86
N ILE A 227 30.06 6.18 -34.19
CA ILE A 227 31.42 5.65 -34.36
C ILE A 227 31.61 5.04 -35.74
N LYS A 228 32.72 5.37 -36.39
CA LYS A 228 33.19 4.70 -37.60
C LYS A 228 34.70 4.52 -37.55
N ASN A 229 35.18 3.32 -37.91
CA ASN A 229 36.60 2.97 -37.92
C ASN A 229 37.34 3.32 -36.60
N GLY A 230 36.67 3.10 -35.46
CA GLY A 230 37.25 3.39 -34.14
C GLY A 230 37.35 4.88 -33.78
N ARG A 231 36.74 5.78 -34.57
CA ARG A 231 36.69 7.23 -34.31
C ARG A 231 35.26 7.72 -34.12
N VAL A 232 35.09 8.77 -33.32
CA VAL A 232 33.81 9.47 -33.16
C VAL A 232 33.60 10.37 -34.38
N ILE A 233 32.51 10.16 -35.12
CA ILE A 233 32.24 10.87 -36.37
C ILE A 233 31.09 11.88 -36.26
N ASN A 234 30.09 11.62 -35.42
CA ASN A 234 28.88 12.44 -35.29
C ASN A 234 28.77 13.02 -33.87
N TYR A 235 29.77 13.79 -33.45
CA TYR A 235 29.87 14.31 -32.09
C TYR A 235 28.63 15.14 -31.68
N ASP A 236 28.17 16.08 -32.52
CA ASP A 236 26.99 16.88 -32.17
C ASP A 236 25.74 16.02 -32.00
N LYS A 237 25.51 15.05 -32.89
CA LYS A 237 24.37 14.12 -32.77
C LYS A 237 24.49 13.23 -31.53
N PHE A 238 25.71 12.88 -31.13
CA PHE A 238 25.96 12.14 -29.90
C PHE A 238 25.59 12.99 -28.67
N ILE A 239 26.02 14.25 -28.61
CA ILE A 239 25.65 15.15 -27.52
C ILE A 239 24.13 15.35 -27.45
N ASP A 240 23.46 15.48 -28.59
CA ASP A 240 22.00 15.59 -28.68
C ASP A 240 21.33 14.35 -28.09
N TYR A 241 21.74 13.17 -28.54
CA TYR A 241 21.24 11.90 -28.03
C TYR A 241 21.41 11.78 -26.51
N ILE A 242 22.57 12.13 -25.98
CA ILE A 242 22.83 12.07 -24.53
C ILE A 242 22.00 13.10 -23.76
N ALA A 243 21.91 14.34 -24.24
CA ALA A 243 21.11 15.38 -23.59
C ALA A 243 19.63 14.97 -23.51
N ASP A 244 19.08 14.48 -24.62
CA ASP A 244 17.68 14.05 -24.72
C ASP A 244 17.41 12.82 -23.86
N ALA A 245 18.35 11.86 -23.85
CA ALA A 245 18.21 10.65 -23.07
C ALA A 245 18.35 10.84 -21.56
N THR A 246 19.00 11.93 -21.08
CA THR A 246 19.39 12.04 -19.66
C THR A 246 18.83 13.25 -18.91
N TYR A 247 18.47 14.34 -19.61
CA TYR A 247 18.12 15.61 -18.96
C TYR A 247 16.94 15.51 -18.01
N SER A 248 15.80 14.99 -18.46
CA SER A 248 14.56 14.94 -17.66
C SER A 248 14.77 14.16 -16.36
N SER A 249 15.44 13.02 -16.47
CA SER A 249 15.65 12.11 -15.35
C SER A 249 16.64 12.65 -14.34
N LEU A 250 17.76 13.23 -14.79
CA LEU A 250 18.74 13.86 -13.91
C LEU A 250 18.16 15.10 -13.23
N ARG A 251 17.34 15.88 -13.94
CA ARG A 251 16.60 17.01 -13.36
C ARG A 251 15.58 16.58 -12.32
N ASN A 252 14.78 15.57 -12.62
CA ASN A 252 13.79 15.04 -11.69
C ASN A 252 14.47 14.46 -10.45
N TYR A 253 15.63 13.80 -10.61
CA TYR A 253 16.45 13.36 -9.50
C TYR A 253 16.95 14.51 -8.62
N ALA A 254 17.55 15.54 -9.23
CA ALA A 254 18.06 16.70 -8.48
C ALA A 254 16.95 17.44 -7.72
N ILE A 255 15.76 17.58 -8.32
CA ILE A 255 14.57 18.15 -7.63
C ILE A 255 14.17 17.29 -6.44
N LEU A 256 14.19 15.97 -6.61
CA LEU A 256 13.81 15.02 -5.58
C LEU A 256 14.80 14.98 -4.42
N GLU A 257 16.12 15.01 -4.69
CA GLU A 257 17.14 15.12 -3.64
C GLU A 257 17.04 16.45 -2.88
N ARG A 258 16.83 17.58 -3.57
CA ARG A 258 16.57 18.88 -2.91
C ARG A 258 15.33 18.85 -2.04
N ASN A 259 14.27 18.19 -2.51
CA ASN A 259 13.04 18.04 -1.74
C ASN A 259 13.21 17.07 -0.57
N LYS A 260 14.11 16.09 -0.65
CA LYS A 260 14.34 15.11 0.41
C LYS A 260 14.85 15.76 1.70
N GLU A 261 15.81 16.67 1.62
CA GLU A 261 16.29 17.42 2.79
C GLU A 261 15.17 18.26 3.41
N LYS A 262 14.42 18.98 2.57
CA LYS A 262 13.28 19.78 3.00
C LYS A 262 12.20 18.92 3.67
N LEU A 263 11.87 17.75 3.11
CA LEU A 263 10.92 16.81 3.69
C LEU A 263 11.42 16.24 5.02
N GLY A 264 12.72 15.95 5.11
CA GLY A 264 13.36 15.52 6.36
C GLY A 264 13.26 16.58 7.45
N GLN A 265 13.53 17.85 7.11
CA GLN A 265 13.35 18.98 8.03
C GLN A 265 11.89 19.13 8.47
N GLN A 266 10.94 19.09 7.53
CA GLN A 266 9.51 19.17 7.85
C GLN A 266 9.04 18.01 8.74
N PHE A 267 9.58 16.81 8.54
CA PHE A 267 9.28 15.67 9.41
C PHE A 267 9.85 15.87 10.82
N ALA A 268 11.10 16.34 10.92
CA ALA A 268 11.73 16.64 12.21
C ALA A 268 10.96 17.72 12.99
N GLU A 269 10.56 18.81 12.32
CA GLU A 269 9.74 19.87 12.90
C GLU A 269 8.39 19.34 13.40
N LEU A 270 7.74 18.48 12.63
CA LEU A 270 6.48 17.85 13.02
C LEU A 270 6.65 16.95 14.25
N PHE A 271 7.75 16.22 14.32
CA PHE A 271 8.09 15.37 15.47
C PHE A 271 8.41 16.20 16.72
N THR A 272 9.13 17.33 16.59
CA THR A 272 9.31 18.28 17.69
C THR A 272 7.97 18.81 18.18
N LYS A 273 7.07 19.20 17.26
CA LYS A 273 5.72 19.66 17.60
C LYS A 273 4.93 18.62 18.39
N TYR A 274 5.07 17.33 18.07
CA TYR A 274 4.45 16.24 18.82
C TYR A 274 4.97 16.18 20.27
N ILE A 275 6.30 16.15 20.45
CA ILE A 275 6.92 16.07 21.78
C ILE A 275 6.54 17.27 22.65
N SER A 276 6.55 18.48 22.08
CA SER A 276 6.23 19.70 22.83
C SER A 276 4.78 19.77 23.34
N GLN A 277 3.89 18.85 22.94
CA GLN A 277 2.56 18.73 23.56
C GLN A 277 2.62 18.15 24.98
N TYR A 278 3.73 17.49 25.32
CA TYR A 278 3.97 16.81 26.59
C TYR A 278 4.94 17.55 27.52
N ASP A 279 5.51 18.67 27.06
CA ASP A 279 6.43 19.51 27.84
C ASP A 279 5.71 20.48 28.83
N ASN A 280 4.40 20.29 29.08
CA ASN A 280 3.60 21.05 30.05
C ASN A 280 3.10 20.19 31.21
#